data_AF-A0A379IBR7-F1
#
_entry.id   AF-A0A379IBR7-F1
#
_cell.length_a   1.000
_cell.length_b   1.000
_cell.length_c   1.000
_cell.angle_alpha   90.00
_cell.angle_beta   90.00
_cell.angle_gamma   90.00
#
_symmetry.space_group_name_H-M   'P 1'
#
loop_
_entity.id
_entity.type
_entity.pdbx_description
1 polymer ?
#
loop_
_entity_poly.entity_id
_entity_poly.type
_entity_poly.pdbx_seq_one_letter_code
_entity_poly.pdbx_strand_id
1 'polypeptide(L)'
;MTAKPHSVLPSPLQTAKLLAAEFALSAVERDERGGTPKAERDALRHSGLLALSIPTQYGGLGARWSETLEIVREFAKVDSSIAHVLGFHHLMLATVRLFSRPEQWQPWFEQTARKHWFWGNALNPLDTRTVVKDFGGWREFSGKKSFCSGASDSQMLIASAVDESAGGKLLIAAIPSGRSGITVHNDWNSIGQRQTDSGSVSFERVRVEESELLLDPGPLSTPFACLRPLIAQLTFTHMFLGIAEGAFEEARNYTLTETRPWHKSTAQDVRQDPYVLNHYGEFWVALEGVRLLVQRAA
;
A
#
# COMPACT_ATOMS: atom_id res chain seq x y z
N MET A 1 -26.30 10.34 -39.51
CA MET A 1 -25.36 10.85 -38.49
C MET A 1 -25.21 9.76 -37.44
N THR A 2 -24.17 8.94 -37.55
CA THR A 2 -23.87 7.87 -36.60
C THR A 2 -23.26 8.50 -35.34
N ALA A 3 -23.96 8.40 -34.22
CA ALA A 3 -23.45 8.81 -32.92
C ALA A 3 -22.13 8.06 -32.67
N LYS A 4 -21.04 8.81 -32.41
CA LYS A 4 -19.80 8.23 -31.92
C LYS A 4 -20.11 7.48 -30.61
N PRO A 5 -19.57 6.27 -30.39
CA PRO A 5 -19.72 5.62 -29.11
C PRO A 5 -19.06 6.53 -28.06
N HIS A 6 -19.81 6.93 -27.04
CA HIS A 6 -19.20 7.51 -25.85
C HIS A 6 -18.24 6.46 -25.29
N SER A 7 -16.93 6.70 -25.37
CA SER A 7 -15.95 5.86 -24.70
C SER A 7 -16.18 6.01 -23.20
N VAL A 8 -16.93 5.06 -22.61
CA VAL A 8 -17.10 4.98 -21.17
C VAL A 8 -15.70 4.76 -20.60
N LEU A 9 -15.20 5.74 -19.84
CA LEU A 9 -13.93 5.58 -19.13
C LEU A 9 -14.02 4.33 -18.24
N PRO A 10 -12.99 3.47 -18.20
CA PRO A 10 -13.02 2.26 -17.39
C PRO A 10 -13.24 2.62 -15.91
N SER A 11 -14.01 1.78 -15.21
CA SER A 11 -14.16 1.91 -13.76
C SER A 11 -12.82 1.71 -13.05
N PRO A 12 -12.63 2.19 -11.81
CA PRO A 12 -11.37 1.98 -11.09
C PRO A 12 -10.94 0.52 -11.00
N LEU A 13 -11.90 -0.40 -10.77
CA LEU A 13 -11.62 -1.84 -10.74
C LEU A 13 -11.22 -2.39 -12.13
N GLN A 14 -11.83 -1.90 -13.22
CA GLN A 14 -11.43 -2.28 -14.57
C GLN A 14 -10.00 -1.81 -14.88
N THR A 15 -9.67 -0.57 -14.52
CA THR A 15 -8.30 -0.03 -14.64
C THR A 15 -7.30 -0.85 -13.83
N ALA A 16 -7.64 -1.22 -12.59
CA ALA A 16 -6.80 -2.06 -11.75
C ALA A 16 -6.58 -3.45 -12.36
N LYS A 17 -7.62 -4.07 -12.93
CA LYS A 17 -7.50 -5.38 -13.61
C LYS A 17 -6.61 -5.33 -14.85
N LEU A 18 -6.71 -4.26 -15.64
CA LEU A 18 -5.84 -4.07 -16.81
C LEU A 18 -4.37 -3.94 -16.37
N LEU A 19 -4.10 -3.10 -15.38
CA LEU A 19 -2.76 -2.96 -14.81
C LEU A 19 -2.25 -4.25 -14.17
N ALA A 20 -3.10 -4.99 -13.45
CA ALA A 20 -2.72 -6.26 -12.86
C ALA A 20 -2.33 -7.29 -13.93
N ALA A 21 -3.05 -7.34 -15.05
CA ALA A 21 -2.68 -8.17 -16.19
C ALA A 21 -1.33 -7.76 -16.79
N GLU A 22 -1.05 -6.46 -16.89
CA GLU A 22 0.26 -5.96 -17.35
C GLU A 22 1.39 -6.29 -16.35
N PHE A 23 1.17 -6.09 -15.06
CA PHE A 23 2.16 -6.37 -14.02
C PHE A 23 2.48 -7.85 -13.90
N ALA A 24 1.51 -8.73 -14.13
CA ALA A 24 1.70 -10.19 -14.13
C ALA A 24 2.74 -10.65 -15.15
N LEU A 25 2.87 -9.97 -16.30
CA LEU A 25 3.81 -10.34 -17.36
C LEU A 25 5.28 -10.30 -16.91
N SER A 26 5.60 -9.43 -15.94
CA SER A 26 6.96 -9.23 -15.44
C SER A 26 7.10 -9.50 -13.94
N ALA A 27 6.05 -9.99 -13.27
CA ALA A 27 6.07 -10.17 -11.81
C ALA A 27 7.19 -11.11 -11.33
N VAL A 28 7.40 -12.23 -12.03
CA VAL A 28 8.45 -13.21 -11.69
C VAL A 28 9.85 -12.61 -11.81
N GLU A 29 10.19 -12.02 -12.95
CA GLU A 29 11.52 -11.42 -13.17
C GLU A 29 11.79 -10.23 -12.23
N ARG A 30 10.74 -9.47 -11.90
CA ARG A 30 10.86 -8.32 -11.00
C ARG A 30 11.00 -8.75 -9.54
N ASP A 31 10.33 -9.82 -9.12
CA ASP A 31 10.53 -10.39 -7.78
C ASP A 31 11.98 -10.85 -7.58
N GLU A 32 12.55 -11.60 -8.54
CA GLU A 32 13.95 -12.02 -8.49
C GLU A 32 14.89 -10.81 -8.34
N ARG A 33 14.70 -9.79 -9.20
CA ARG A 33 15.52 -8.58 -9.23
C ARG A 33 15.42 -7.74 -7.96
N GLY A 34 14.23 -7.65 -7.35
CA GLY A 34 13.96 -6.72 -6.25
C GLY A 34 14.08 -5.25 -6.67
N GLY A 35 14.39 -4.39 -5.69
CA GLY A 35 14.55 -2.94 -5.88
C GLY A 35 13.26 -2.22 -6.24
N THR A 36 13.35 -0.93 -6.61
CA THR A 36 12.18 -0.09 -6.86
C THR A 36 11.49 -0.44 -8.21
N PRO A 37 10.18 -0.76 -8.22
CA PRO A 37 9.43 -1.06 -9.45
C PRO A 37 8.96 0.23 -10.12
N LYS A 38 9.92 1.00 -10.64
CA LYS A 38 9.69 2.38 -11.10
C LYS A 38 8.65 2.46 -12.22
N ALA A 39 8.70 1.56 -13.20
CA ALA A 39 7.77 1.54 -14.32
C ALA A 39 6.32 1.28 -13.84
N GLU A 40 6.14 0.32 -12.93
CA GLU A 40 4.83 -0.03 -12.38
C GLU A 40 4.27 1.10 -11.49
N ARG A 41 5.13 1.76 -10.70
CA ARG A 41 4.76 2.95 -9.93
C ARG A 41 4.36 4.12 -10.83
N ASP A 42 5.03 4.30 -11.96
CA ASP A 42 4.62 5.29 -12.95
C ASP A 42 3.30 4.92 -13.62
N ALA A 43 3.06 3.65 -13.94
CA ALA A 43 1.75 3.19 -14.41
C ALA A 43 0.62 3.51 -13.40
N LEU A 44 0.88 3.34 -12.09
CA LEU A 44 -0.05 3.77 -11.04
C LEU A 44 -0.28 5.29 -11.00
N ARG A 45 0.74 6.12 -11.29
CA ARG A 45 0.56 7.58 -11.42
C ARG A 45 -0.36 7.92 -12.59
N HIS A 46 -0.12 7.33 -13.76
CA HIS A 46 -0.88 7.62 -14.97
C HIS A 46 -2.32 7.09 -14.93
N SER A 47 -2.59 6.05 -14.15
CA SER A 47 -3.93 5.45 -14.06
C SER A 47 -4.94 6.26 -13.23
N GLY A 48 -4.47 7.24 -12.44
CA GLY A 48 -5.30 8.00 -11.52
C GLY A 48 -5.67 7.26 -10.24
N LEU A 49 -5.25 6.00 -10.05
CA LEU A 49 -5.59 5.19 -8.87
C LEU A 49 -4.95 5.73 -7.57
N LEU A 50 -3.90 6.55 -7.63
CA LEU A 50 -3.40 7.26 -6.45
C LEU A 50 -4.43 8.24 -5.86
N ALA A 51 -5.37 8.73 -6.67
CA ALA A 51 -6.44 9.63 -6.21
C ALA A 51 -7.73 8.86 -5.83
N LEU A 52 -7.68 7.53 -5.73
CA LEU A 52 -8.84 6.67 -5.54
C LEU A 52 -9.65 7.00 -4.28
N SER A 53 -8.98 7.06 -3.12
CA SER A 53 -9.61 7.34 -1.82
C SER A 53 -9.83 8.84 -1.54
N ILE A 54 -9.41 9.72 -2.45
CA ILE A 54 -9.58 11.16 -2.31
C ILE A 54 -11.01 11.53 -2.76
N PRO A 55 -11.79 12.27 -1.96
CA PRO A 55 -13.11 12.73 -2.36
C PRO A 55 -13.10 13.55 -3.66
N THR A 56 -14.16 13.43 -4.46
CA THR A 56 -14.29 14.09 -5.78
C THR A 56 -14.15 15.61 -5.73
N GLN A 57 -14.60 16.26 -4.64
CA GLN A 57 -14.44 17.71 -4.45
C GLN A 57 -12.98 18.18 -4.38
N TYR A 58 -12.03 17.29 -4.11
CA TYR A 58 -10.59 17.57 -4.12
C TYR A 58 -9.89 17.00 -5.38
N GLY A 59 -10.65 16.61 -6.39
CA GLY A 59 -10.15 16.07 -7.66
C GLY A 59 -9.86 14.56 -7.68
N GLY A 60 -10.26 13.82 -6.65
CA GLY A 60 -10.11 12.36 -6.61
C GLY A 60 -11.30 11.58 -7.18
N LEU A 61 -11.27 10.25 -7.01
CA LEU A 61 -12.32 9.35 -7.52
C LEU A 61 -13.43 9.07 -6.50
N GLY A 62 -13.24 9.44 -5.23
CA GLY A 62 -14.25 9.34 -4.17
C GLY A 62 -14.64 7.90 -3.80
N ALA A 63 -13.75 6.93 -4.01
CA ALA A 63 -14.02 5.54 -3.68
C ALA A 63 -14.16 5.33 -2.17
N ARG A 64 -15.02 4.38 -1.81
CA ARG A 64 -15.14 3.87 -0.44
C ARG A 64 -13.91 3.04 -0.08
N TRP A 65 -13.72 2.81 1.22
CA TRP A 65 -12.62 1.96 1.69
C TRP A 65 -12.70 0.53 1.15
N SER A 66 -13.90 -0.05 1.08
CA SER A 66 -14.10 -1.38 0.48
C SER A 66 -13.65 -1.45 -0.99
N GLU A 67 -13.95 -0.44 -1.79
CA GLU A 67 -13.52 -0.34 -3.19
C GLU A 67 -12.01 -0.11 -3.31
N THR A 68 -11.43 0.71 -2.43
CA THR A 68 -9.98 0.95 -2.37
C THR A 68 -9.23 -0.35 -2.03
N LEU A 69 -9.72 -1.08 -1.03
CA LEU A 69 -9.12 -2.31 -0.56
C LEU A 69 -9.34 -3.48 -1.53
N GLU A 70 -10.44 -3.48 -2.29
CA GLU A 70 -10.65 -4.43 -3.39
C GLU A 70 -9.57 -4.29 -4.47
N ILE A 71 -9.17 -3.05 -4.81
CA ILE A 71 -8.07 -2.81 -5.76
C ILE A 71 -6.71 -3.25 -5.18
N VAL A 72 -6.46 -3.03 -3.89
CA VAL A 72 -5.26 -3.57 -3.21
C VAL A 72 -5.22 -5.09 -3.32
N ARG A 73 -6.35 -5.77 -3.06
CA ARG A 73 -6.48 -7.22 -3.21
C ARG A 73 -6.26 -7.68 -4.64
N GLU A 74 -6.79 -6.96 -5.63
CA GLU A 74 -6.61 -7.30 -7.05
C GLU A 74 -5.14 -7.27 -7.45
N PHE A 75 -4.40 -6.21 -7.09
CA PHE A 75 -2.96 -6.16 -7.34
C PHE A 75 -2.20 -7.26 -6.58
N ALA A 76 -2.60 -7.58 -5.35
CA ALA A 76 -1.92 -8.58 -4.54
C ALA A 76 -2.01 -10.01 -5.10
N LYS A 77 -2.95 -10.28 -6.03
CA LYS A 77 -3.02 -11.56 -6.75
C LYS A 77 -1.83 -11.79 -7.68
N VAL A 78 -1.26 -10.72 -8.23
CA VAL A 78 -0.20 -10.78 -9.24
C VAL A 78 1.12 -10.19 -8.75
N ASP A 79 1.07 -9.23 -7.83
CA ASP A 79 2.23 -8.55 -7.29
C ASP A 79 1.93 -7.95 -5.90
N SER A 80 2.39 -8.64 -4.86
CA SER A 80 2.19 -8.21 -3.49
C SER A 80 3.03 -7.00 -3.09
N SER A 81 4.13 -6.70 -3.81
CA SER A 81 4.95 -5.52 -3.52
C SER A 81 4.25 -4.25 -4.00
N ILE A 82 3.69 -4.27 -5.21
CA ILE A 82 2.88 -3.17 -5.77
C ILE A 82 1.62 -2.95 -4.95
N ALA A 83 0.91 -4.02 -4.58
CA ALA A 83 -0.25 -3.93 -3.71
C ALA A 83 0.07 -3.27 -2.37
N HIS A 84 1.21 -3.63 -1.76
CA HIS A 84 1.65 -3.05 -0.49
C HIS A 84 1.88 -1.55 -0.62
N VAL A 85 2.68 -1.10 -1.58
CA VAL A 85 2.99 0.34 -1.70
C VAL A 85 1.76 1.17 -2.06
N LEU A 86 0.82 0.64 -2.86
CA LEU A 86 -0.45 1.31 -3.13
C LEU A 86 -1.35 1.37 -1.87
N GLY A 87 -1.49 0.24 -1.16
CA GLY A 87 -2.27 0.19 0.08
C GLY A 87 -1.70 1.14 1.14
N PHE A 88 -0.37 1.16 1.28
CA PHE A 88 0.31 2.09 2.19
C PHE A 88 0.18 3.54 1.76
N HIS A 89 0.21 3.84 0.46
CA HIS A 89 -0.07 5.18 -0.03
C HIS A 89 -1.45 5.69 0.42
N HIS A 90 -2.51 4.89 0.25
CA HIS A 90 -3.84 5.27 0.75
C HIS A 90 -3.90 5.33 2.29
N LEU A 91 -3.14 4.50 3.00
CA LEU A 91 -2.98 4.61 4.45
C LEU A 91 -2.29 5.93 4.86
N MET A 92 -1.33 6.44 4.08
CA MET A 92 -0.70 7.75 4.34
C MET A 92 -1.71 8.89 4.15
N LEU A 93 -2.55 8.82 3.11
CA LEU A 93 -3.66 9.77 2.92
C LEU A 93 -4.68 9.69 4.06
N ALA A 94 -5.01 8.49 4.53
CA ALA A 94 -5.86 8.31 5.71
C ALA A 94 -5.22 8.91 6.96
N THR A 95 -3.89 8.78 7.09
CA THR A 95 -3.15 9.28 8.25
C THR A 95 -3.28 10.79 8.37
N VAL A 96 -3.04 11.55 7.29
CA VAL A 96 -3.22 13.01 7.34
C VAL A 96 -4.69 13.39 7.57
N ARG A 97 -5.64 12.69 6.92
CA ARG A 97 -7.07 12.97 7.07
C ARG A 97 -7.60 12.76 8.49
N LEU A 98 -7.04 11.78 9.21
CA LEU A 98 -7.50 11.39 10.54
C LEU A 98 -6.82 12.17 11.67
N PHE A 99 -5.57 12.61 11.47
CA PHE A 99 -4.74 13.16 12.54
C PHE A 99 -4.54 14.68 12.46
N SER A 100 -4.95 15.32 11.37
CA SER A 100 -4.73 16.75 11.13
C SER A 100 -6.00 17.51 10.81
N ARG A 101 -5.92 18.84 10.85
CA ARG A 101 -7.04 19.73 10.58
C ARG A 101 -7.34 19.82 9.08
N PRO A 102 -8.60 20.13 8.68
CA PRO A 102 -8.96 20.34 7.27
C PRO A 102 -8.01 21.26 6.50
N GLU A 103 -7.57 22.33 7.13
CA GLU A 103 -6.66 23.32 6.54
C GLU A 103 -5.30 22.73 6.16
N GLN A 104 -4.91 21.59 6.76
CA GLN A 104 -3.68 20.85 6.44
C GLN A 104 -3.93 19.80 5.36
N TRP A 105 -4.89 18.89 5.55
CA TRP A 105 -5.05 17.74 4.66
C TRP A 105 -5.81 18.03 3.36
N GLN A 106 -6.69 19.04 3.31
CA GLN A 106 -7.40 19.39 2.06
C GLN A 106 -6.42 19.82 0.95
N PRO A 107 -5.46 20.75 1.20
CA PRO A 107 -4.44 21.07 0.21
C PRO A 107 -3.60 19.87 -0.22
N TRP A 108 -3.24 18.97 0.71
CA TRP A 108 -2.49 17.76 0.38
C TRP A 108 -3.29 16.82 -0.53
N PHE A 109 -4.60 16.69 -0.32
CA PHE A 109 -5.47 15.90 -1.18
C PHE A 109 -5.56 16.49 -2.59
N GLU A 110 -5.83 17.79 -2.70
CA GLU A 110 -5.89 18.50 -3.98
C GLU A 110 -4.57 18.39 -4.77
N GLN A 111 -3.44 18.60 -4.08
CA GLN A 111 -2.12 18.51 -4.69
C GLN A 111 -1.80 17.07 -5.11
N THR A 112 -2.19 16.08 -4.30
CA THR A 112 -1.98 14.67 -4.61
C THR A 112 -2.75 14.25 -5.84
N ALA A 113 -4.03 14.61 -5.93
CA ALA A 113 -4.87 14.32 -7.09
C ALA A 113 -4.33 15.03 -8.35
N ARG A 114 -3.94 16.30 -8.23
CA ARG A 114 -3.46 17.10 -9.37
C ARG A 114 -2.09 16.68 -9.89
N LYS A 115 -1.17 16.30 -8.99
CA LYS A 115 0.24 16.03 -9.31
C LYS A 115 0.58 14.54 -9.31
N HIS A 116 -0.40 13.67 -9.09
CA HIS A 116 -0.23 12.22 -8.97
C HIS A 116 0.86 11.84 -7.96
N TRP A 117 0.81 12.42 -6.77
CA TRP A 117 1.82 12.19 -5.73
C TRP A 117 1.71 10.79 -5.15
N PHE A 118 2.84 10.09 -5.11
CA PHE A 118 3.00 8.88 -4.32
C PHE A 118 3.41 9.26 -2.89
N TRP A 119 2.78 8.65 -1.89
CA TRP A 119 3.07 8.89 -0.47
C TRP A 119 3.74 7.66 0.14
N GLY A 120 4.89 7.86 0.78
CA GLY A 120 5.68 6.83 1.42
C GLY A 120 5.58 6.84 2.95
N ASN A 121 5.96 5.73 3.55
CA ASN A 121 5.97 5.55 5.00
C ASN A 121 7.38 5.71 5.58
N ALA A 122 7.51 6.51 6.64
CA ALA A 122 8.62 6.49 7.58
C ALA A 122 8.10 6.56 9.04
N LEU A 123 6.85 6.13 9.25
CA LEU A 123 6.20 6.04 10.55
C LEU A 123 6.34 4.61 11.07
N ASN A 124 7.25 4.44 12.01
CA ASN A 124 7.43 3.21 12.76
C ASN A 124 7.38 3.55 14.27
N PRO A 125 6.31 3.18 15.00
CA PRO A 125 6.16 3.51 16.42
C PRO A 125 7.07 2.66 17.33
N LEU A 126 7.59 1.52 16.85
CA LEU A 126 8.52 0.67 17.60
C LEU A 126 9.97 1.20 17.52
N ASP A 127 10.27 1.98 16.49
CA ASP A 127 11.60 2.51 16.23
C ASP A 127 11.72 3.95 16.75
N THR A 128 12.25 4.10 17.96
CA THR A 128 12.40 5.38 18.65
C THR A 128 13.72 6.10 18.33
N ARG A 129 14.52 5.59 17.37
CA ARG A 129 15.86 6.15 17.05
C ARG A 129 15.84 7.51 16.35
N THR A 130 14.67 8.02 15.98
CA THR A 130 14.51 9.39 15.46
C THR A 130 13.86 10.25 16.52
N VAL A 131 14.53 11.34 16.88
CA VAL A 131 14.10 12.29 17.91
C VAL A 131 13.72 13.61 17.28
N VAL A 132 12.91 14.39 18.01
CA VAL A 132 12.51 15.74 17.63
C VAL A 132 13.03 16.75 18.64
N LYS A 133 13.52 17.89 18.15
CA LYS A 133 13.87 19.07 18.96
C LYS A 133 13.02 20.27 18.56
N ASP A 134 12.60 21.04 19.54
CA ASP A 134 11.83 22.27 19.36
C ASP A 134 12.76 23.48 19.16
N PHE A 135 12.51 24.27 18.12
CA PHE A 135 13.20 25.53 17.82
C PHE A 135 12.21 26.72 17.79
N GLY A 136 11.10 26.60 18.52
CA GLY A 136 10.05 27.60 18.69
C GLY A 136 9.02 27.56 17.57
N GLY A 137 9.40 28.04 16.38
CA GLY A 137 8.50 28.14 15.22
C GLY A 137 8.55 26.95 14.25
N TRP A 138 9.43 25.99 14.52
CA TRP A 138 9.64 24.79 13.71
C TRP A 138 10.33 23.71 14.55
N ARG A 139 10.30 22.47 14.06
CA ARG A 139 10.90 21.29 14.70
C ARG A 139 12.03 20.70 13.87
N GLU A 140 13.03 20.12 14.52
CA GLU A 140 14.11 19.40 13.86
C GLU A 140 13.97 17.89 14.11
N PHE A 141 13.86 17.09 13.06
CA PHE A 141 13.90 15.62 13.14
C PHE A 141 15.31 15.11 12.83
N SER A 142 15.86 14.29 13.72
CA SER A 142 17.20 13.71 13.58
C SER A 142 17.23 12.24 14.04
N GLY A 143 17.83 11.36 13.23
CA GLY A 143 18.01 9.94 13.55
C GLY A 143 17.78 8.99 12.37
N LYS A 144 17.43 7.74 12.67
CA LYS A 144 17.20 6.69 11.67
C LYS A 144 15.84 6.03 11.86
N LYS A 145 15.25 5.56 10.77
CA LYS A 145 14.04 4.72 10.72
C LYS A 145 14.27 3.48 9.88
N SER A 146 13.76 2.34 10.31
CA SER A 146 13.62 1.12 9.49
C SER A 146 12.17 0.82 9.14
N PHE A 147 11.96 -0.04 8.14
CA PHE A 147 10.65 -0.42 7.60
C PHE A 147 9.93 0.76 6.93
N CYS A 148 10.67 1.51 6.10
CA CYS A 148 10.18 2.71 5.43
C CYS A 148 9.45 2.40 4.10
N SER A 149 8.44 1.51 4.15
CA SER A 149 7.73 1.02 2.94
C SER A 149 7.28 2.15 2.01
N GLY A 150 7.70 2.07 0.75
CA GLY A 150 7.34 3.00 -0.31
C GLY A 150 7.99 4.38 -0.19
N ALA A 151 9.03 4.55 0.65
CA ALA A 151 9.74 5.81 0.80
C ALA A 151 10.50 6.22 -0.47
N SER A 152 11.13 5.26 -1.16
CA SER A 152 11.75 5.50 -2.46
C SER A 152 10.70 5.90 -3.50
N ASP A 153 11.08 6.80 -4.42
CA ASP A 153 10.20 7.33 -5.47
C ASP A 153 8.87 7.91 -4.92
N SER A 154 8.86 8.41 -3.67
CA SER A 154 7.72 9.13 -3.10
C SER A 154 7.88 10.65 -3.22
N GLN A 155 6.77 11.36 -3.23
CA GLN A 155 6.74 12.83 -3.21
C GLN A 155 6.55 13.36 -1.79
N MET A 156 5.83 12.62 -0.95
CA MET A 156 5.61 12.94 0.46
C MET A 156 5.90 11.72 1.35
N LEU A 157 6.39 11.96 2.57
CA LEU A 157 6.60 10.98 3.61
C LEU A 157 5.74 11.31 4.83
N ILE A 158 5.12 10.29 5.41
CA ILE A 158 4.66 10.35 6.80
C ILE A 158 5.80 9.85 7.69
N ALA A 159 6.42 10.76 8.44
CA ALA A 159 7.54 10.46 9.32
C ALA A 159 7.14 10.57 10.79
N SER A 160 7.80 9.80 11.66
CA SER A 160 7.63 9.94 13.10
C SER A 160 8.93 10.24 13.84
N ALA A 161 8.84 10.94 14.96
CA ALA A 161 9.94 11.20 15.85
C ALA A 161 9.47 11.21 17.31
N VAL A 162 10.37 10.94 18.24
CA VAL A 162 10.08 10.94 19.68
C VAL A 162 10.54 12.26 20.29
N ASP A 163 9.64 12.95 20.98
CA ASP A 163 9.95 14.12 21.79
C ASP A 163 10.38 13.67 23.18
N GLU A 164 11.69 13.59 23.40
CA GLU A 164 12.28 13.19 24.68
C GLU A 164 12.00 14.23 25.78
N SER A 165 11.89 15.52 25.41
CA SER A 165 11.59 16.59 26.37
C SER A 165 10.15 16.52 26.89
N ALA A 166 9.25 15.92 26.10
CA ALA A 166 7.84 15.70 26.43
C ALA A 166 7.55 14.26 26.91
N GLY A 167 8.51 13.60 27.56
CA GLY A 167 8.31 12.28 28.16
C GLY A 167 8.19 11.13 27.17
N GLY A 168 8.79 11.27 25.98
CA GLY A 168 8.80 10.23 24.95
C GLY A 168 7.57 10.24 24.04
N LYS A 169 6.89 11.40 23.92
CA LYS A 169 5.69 11.54 23.06
C LYS A 169 6.05 11.33 21.59
N LEU A 170 5.29 10.50 20.89
CA LEU A 170 5.42 10.32 19.43
C LEU A 170 4.81 11.52 18.69
N LEU A 171 5.61 12.19 17.88
CA LEU A 171 5.15 13.17 16.89
C LEU A 171 5.14 12.55 15.49
N ILE A 172 4.14 12.94 14.69
CA ILE A 172 3.95 12.49 13.31
C ILE A 172 3.86 13.73 12.42
N ALA A 173 4.56 13.72 11.30
CA ALA A 173 4.58 14.81 10.33
C ALA A 173 4.40 14.30 8.89
N ALA A 174 3.80 15.13 8.05
CA ALA A 174 3.75 14.94 6.60
C ALA A 174 4.73 15.91 5.93
N ILE A 175 5.82 15.40 5.34
CA ILE A 175 6.91 16.22 4.80
C ILE A 175 7.31 15.75 3.39
N PRO A 176 7.80 16.65 2.50
CA PRO A 176 8.31 16.25 1.19
C PRO A 176 9.49 15.28 1.31
N SER A 177 9.47 14.19 0.55
CA SER A 177 10.48 13.13 0.65
C SER A 177 11.88 13.61 0.26
N GLY A 178 11.97 14.59 -0.63
CA GLY A 178 13.23 15.22 -1.06
C GLY A 178 13.68 16.40 -0.22
N ARG A 179 13.11 16.60 0.98
CA ARG A 179 13.53 17.69 1.87
C ARG A 179 14.99 17.51 2.31
N SER A 180 15.72 18.63 2.38
CA SER A 180 17.11 18.66 2.88
C SER A 180 17.24 17.92 4.21
N GLY A 181 18.27 17.07 4.32
CA GLY A 181 18.54 16.24 5.49
C GLY A 181 17.85 14.87 5.46
N ILE A 182 16.93 14.61 4.54
CA ILE A 182 16.35 13.26 4.35
C ILE A 182 17.23 12.46 3.39
N THR A 183 17.66 11.28 3.82
CA THR A 183 18.34 10.29 2.96
C THR A 183 17.55 8.99 3.01
N VAL A 184 16.96 8.60 1.87
CA VAL A 184 16.30 7.30 1.70
C VAL A 184 17.35 6.31 1.20
N HIS A 185 17.62 5.27 1.97
CA HIS A 185 18.62 4.26 1.62
C HIS A 185 17.99 3.16 0.77
N ASN A 186 18.72 2.70 -0.24
CA ASN A 186 18.32 1.55 -1.05
C ASN A 186 18.93 0.26 -0.47
N ASP A 187 18.60 -0.05 0.78
CA ASP A 187 19.17 -1.14 1.58
C ASP A 187 18.15 -2.24 1.92
N TRP A 188 17.00 -2.26 1.23
CA TRP A 188 15.98 -3.29 1.39
C TRP A 188 16.37 -4.56 0.64
N ASN A 189 16.64 -5.64 1.39
CA ASN A 189 16.83 -6.98 0.85
C ASN A 189 16.17 -8.00 1.78
N SER A 190 15.04 -8.57 1.35
CA SER A 190 14.19 -9.46 2.13
C SER A 190 13.78 -10.69 1.31
N ILE A 191 13.31 -11.74 1.96
CA ILE A 191 12.86 -12.98 1.30
C ILE A 191 11.57 -12.81 0.48
N GLY A 192 10.80 -11.75 0.75
CA GLY A 192 9.54 -11.43 0.08
C GLY A 192 9.25 -9.94 0.23
N GLN A 193 8.19 -9.45 -0.42
CA GLN A 193 7.93 -8.00 -0.53
C GLN A 193 9.15 -7.25 -1.10
N ARG A 194 9.82 -7.85 -2.08
CA ARG A 194 11.19 -7.46 -2.51
C ARG A 194 11.26 -6.11 -3.21
N GLN A 195 10.11 -5.56 -3.58
CA GLN A 195 9.98 -4.29 -4.30
C GLN A 195 9.17 -3.23 -3.55
N THR A 196 9.03 -3.36 -2.23
CA THR A 196 8.31 -2.38 -1.41
C THR A 196 9.16 -1.21 -0.94
N ASP A 197 10.46 -1.21 -1.21
CA ASP A 197 11.41 -0.20 -0.73
C ASP A 197 11.34 -0.01 0.80
N SER A 198 11.14 -1.08 1.58
CA SER A 198 10.96 -1.03 3.04
C SER A 198 12.26 -0.90 3.83
N GLY A 199 13.26 -0.25 3.22
CA GLY A 199 14.59 -0.07 3.79
C GLY A 199 14.63 0.96 4.91
N SER A 200 15.79 1.60 5.06
CA SER A 200 16.02 2.64 6.05
C SER A 200 15.93 4.05 5.50
N VAL A 201 15.50 5.00 6.35
CA VAL A 201 15.57 6.44 6.09
C VAL A 201 16.36 7.09 7.21
N SER A 202 17.31 7.95 6.86
CA SER A 202 18.04 8.80 7.81
C SER A 202 17.55 10.23 7.72
N PHE A 203 17.39 10.86 8.88
CA PHE A 203 17.03 12.25 9.06
C PHE A 203 18.22 12.94 9.72
N GLU A 204 18.83 13.90 9.04
CA GLU A 204 19.90 14.74 9.58
C GLU A 204 19.38 16.17 9.65
N ARG A 205 18.96 16.59 10.84
CA ARG A 205 18.52 17.95 11.13
C ARG A 205 17.41 18.45 10.20
N VAL A 206 16.43 17.58 9.95
CA VAL A 206 15.34 17.84 9.00
C VAL A 206 14.37 18.83 9.61
N ARG A 207 14.23 19.99 8.97
CA ARG A 207 13.25 21.00 9.34
C ARG A 207 11.83 20.51 9.08
N VAL A 208 10.95 20.66 10.06
CA VAL A 208 9.53 20.33 10.01
C VAL A 208 8.77 21.55 10.51
N GLU A 209 7.89 22.11 9.69
CA GLU A 209 7.08 23.25 10.10
C GLU A 209 5.93 22.80 11.00
N GLU A 210 5.45 23.68 11.88
CA GLU A 210 4.30 23.39 12.74
C GLU A 210 3.04 23.00 11.92
N SER A 211 2.87 23.59 10.73
CA SER A 211 1.78 23.25 9.80
C SER A 211 1.86 21.83 9.21
N GLU A 212 2.98 21.14 9.39
CA GLU A 212 3.21 19.79 8.87
C GLU A 212 3.02 18.72 9.94
N LEU A 213 2.90 19.12 11.21
CA LEU A 213 2.66 18.23 12.33
C LEU A 213 1.18 17.83 12.39
N LEU A 214 0.93 16.54 12.60
CA LEU A 214 -0.43 15.96 12.66
C LEU A 214 -0.88 15.87 14.13
N LEU A 215 -1.24 17.01 14.71
CA LEU A 215 -1.49 17.16 16.15
C LEU A 215 -2.96 17.17 16.54
N ASP A 216 -3.86 17.53 15.62
CA ASP A 216 -5.25 17.84 15.90
C ASP A 216 -6.20 17.05 14.98
N PRO A 217 -6.89 16.03 15.50
CA PRO A 217 -6.90 15.57 16.90
C PRO A 217 -5.67 14.73 17.26
N GLY A 218 -4.77 14.45 16.31
CA GLY A 218 -3.57 13.64 16.51
C GLY A 218 -3.85 12.14 16.57
N PRO A 219 -2.80 11.31 16.70
CA PRO A 219 -2.92 9.85 16.73
C PRO A 219 -3.60 9.35 18.02
N LEU A 220 -4.37 8.26 17.90
CA LEU A 220 -4.99 7.54 19.03
C LEU A 220 -5.85 8.42 19.97
N SER A 221 -6.44 9.49 19.43
CA SER A 221 -7.12 10.53 20.19
C SER A 221 -8.63 10.34 20.31
N THR A 222 -9.28 9.96 19.21
CA THR A 222 -10.73 9.77 19.11
C THR A 222 -11.04 8.42 18.47
N PRO A 223 -12.25 7.84 18.64
CA PRO A 223 -12.62 6.62 17.92
C PRO A 223 -12.41 6.71 16.41
N PHE A 224 -12.70 7.88 15.82
CA PHE A 224 -12.49 8.12 14.39
C PHE A 224 -11.01 8.13 14.02
N ALA A 225 -10.16 8.83 14.79
CA ALA A 225 -8.71 8.80 14.58
C ALA A 225 -8.12 7.38 14.78
N CYS A 226 -8.66 6.61 15.73
CA CYS A 226 -8.31 5.22 15.98
C CYS A 226 -8.69 4.26 14.83
N LEU A 227 -9.39 4.72 13.78
CA LEU A 227 -9.56 3.92 12.56
C LEU A 227 -8.25 3.76 11.78
N ARG A 228 -7.26 4.64 11.94
CA ARG A 228 -5.97 4.56 11.21
C ARG A 228 -5.28 3.19 11.35
N PRO A 229 -5.04 2.65 12.57
CA PRO A 229 -4.48 1.31 12.70
C PRO A 229 -5.40 0.21 12.15
N LEU A 230 -6.73 0.35 12.24
CA LEU A 230 -7.67 -0.64 11.70
C LEU A 230 -7.64 -0.70 10.17
N ILE A 231 -7.55 0.46 9.51
CA ILE A 231 -7.35 0.57 8.06
C ILE A 231 -6.04 -0.10 7.66
N ALA A 232 -4.96 0.11 8.42
CA ALA A 232 -3.67 -0.55 8.17
C ALA A 232 -3.79 -2.08 8.27
N GLN A 233 -4.44 -2.59 9.31
CA GLN A 233 -4.67 -4.03 9.49
C GLN A 233 -5.48 -4.61 8.34
N LEU A 234 -6.60 -3.96 7.97
CA LEU A 234 -7.46 -4.45 6.90
C LEU A 234 -6.81 -4.34 5.51
N THR A 235 -5.90 -3.38 5.31
CA THR A 235 -5.04 -3.30 4.12
C THR A 235 -4.16 -4.55 4.00
N PHE A 236 -3.46 -4.94 5.07
CA PHE A 236 -2.70 -6.18 5.09
C PHE A 236 -3.59 -7.41 4.88
N THR A 237 -4.76 -7.46 5.50
CA THR A 237 -5.71 -8.56 5.32
C THR A 237 -6.13 -8.74 3.86
N HIS A 238 -6.39 -7.65 3.13
CA HIS A 238 -6.71 -7.70 1.70
C HIS A 238 -5.51 -8.16 0.86
N MET A 239 -4.30 -7.76 1.22
CA MET A 239 -3.08 -8.26 0.57
C MET A 239 -2.92 -9.77 0.79
N PHE A 240 -3.10 -10.27 2.02
CA PHE A 240 -2.98 -11.70 2.34
C PHE A 240 -3.99 -12.53 1.56
N LEU A 241 -5.25 -12.06 1.51
CA LEU A 241 -6.28 -12.71 0.70
C LEU A 241 -5.93 -12.67 -0.80
N GLY A 242 -5.48 -11.53 -1.33
CA GLY A 242 -5.07 -11.43 -2.73
C GLY A 242 -3.95 -12.39 -3.09
N ILE A 243 -2.91 -12.48 -2.25
CA ILE A 243 -1.80 -13.43 -2.44
C ILE A 243 -2.32 -14.87 -2.46
N ALA A 244 -3.19 -15.23 -1.52
CA ALA A 244 -3.77 -16.58 -1.45
C ALA A 244 -4.60 -16.92 -2.70
N GLU A 245 -5.36 -15.95 -3.23
CA GLU A 245 -6.12 -16.13 -4.46
C GLU A 245 -5.23 -16.22 -5.70
N GLY A 246 -4.19 -15.41 -5.79
CA GLY A 246 -3.19 -15.47 -6.85
C GLY A 246 -2.48 -16.82 -6.88
N ALA A 247 -2.02 -17.29 -5.71
CA ALA A 247 -1.38 -18.59 -5.57
C ALA A 247 -2.33 -19.75 -5.94
N PHE A 248 -3.60 -19.67 -5.55
CA PHE A 248 -4.62 -20.66 -5.92
C PHE A 248 -4.86 -20.70 -7.44
N GLU A 249 -4.94 -19.54 -8.07
CA GLU A 249 -5.13 -19.41 -9.51
C GLU A 249 -3.93 -19.97 -10.29
N GLU A 250 -2.72 -19.58 -9.90
CA GLU A 250 -1.47 -20.01 -10.53
C GLU A 250 -1.25 -21.53 -10.35
N ALA A 251 -1.51 -22.05 -9.15
CA ALA A 251 -1.45 -23.48 -8.88
C ALA A 251 -2.46 -24.26 -9.74
N ARG A 252 -3.68 -23.72 -9.91
CA ARG A 252 -4.71 -24.32 -10.76
C ARG A 252 -4.25 -24.38 -12.22
N ASN A 253 -3.70 -23.29 -12.74
CA ASN A 253 -3.17 -23.26 -14.10
C ASN A 253 -2.07 -24.30 -14.28
N TYR A 254 -1.08 -24.32 -13.39
CA TYR A 254 0.01 -25.30 -13.42
C TYR A 254 -0.48 -26.76 -13.31
N THR A 255 -1.51 -27.00 -12.48
CA THR A 255 -2.12 -28.33 -12.35
C THR A 255 -2.78 -28.77 -13.65
N LEU A 256 -3.47 -27.85 -14.34
CA LEU A 256 -4.23 -28.16 -15.54
C LEU A 256 -3.38 -28.27 -16.82
N THR A 257 -2.19 -27.66 -16.84
CA THR A 257 -1.35 -27.57 -18.04
C THR A 257 -0.05 -28.36 -17.95
N GLU A 258 0.59 -28.44 -16.77
CA GLU A 258 1.95 -29.02 -16.63
C GLU A 258 1.98 -30.30 -15.78
N THR A 259 1.09 -30.41 -14.80
CA THR A 259 1.18 -31.48 -13.81
C THR A 259 0.82 -32.84 -14.40
N ARG A 260 1.67 -33.84 -14.14
CA ARG A 260 1.48 -35.21 -14.60
C ARG A 260 0.86 -36.08 -13.49
N PRO A 261 -0.02 -37.03 -13.83
CA PRO A 261 -0.52 -38.00 -12.87
C PRO A 261 0.62 -38.76 -12.19
N TRP A 262 0.51 -38.98 -10.88
CA TRP A 262 1.45 -39.83 -10.18
C TRP A 262 1.33 -41.27 -10.67
N HIS A 263 2.45 -41.96 -10.86
CA HIS A 263 2.48 -43.30 -11.47
C HIS A 263 1.79 -44.40 -10.63
N LYS A 264 1.43 -44.11 -9.37
CA LYS A 264 0.59 -44.99 -8.52
C LYS A 264 -0.85 -44.49 -8.35
N SER A 265 -1.20 -43.37 -8.97
CA SER A 265 -2.58 -42.89 -8.96
C SER A 265 -3.46 -43.85 -9.76
N THR A 266 -4.71 -44.00 -9.32
CA THR A 266 -5.73 -44.75 -10.06
C THR A 266 -6.39 -43.89 -11.15
N ALA A 267 -6.16 -42.57 -11.13
CA ALA A 267 -6.68 -41.64 -12.12
C ALA A 267 -5.82 -41.63 -13.39
N GLN A 268 -6.46 -41.55 -14.56
CA GLN A 268 -5.76 -41.42 -15.85
C GLN A 268 -5.29 -39.98 -16.11
N ASP A 269 -5.92 -39.00 -15.47
CA ASP A 269 -5.65 -37.57 -15.59
C ASP A 269 -5.55 -36.97 -14.18
N VAL A 270 -4.62 -36.03 -13.96
CA VAL A 270 -4.43 -35.34 -12.68
C VAL A 270 -5.71 -34.61 -12.23
N ARG A 271 -6.55 -34.20 -13.19
CA ARG A 271 -7.87 -33.59 -12.97
C ARG A 271 -8.85 -34.51 -12.24
N GLN A 272 -8.57 -35.81 -12.22
CA GLN A 272 -9.40 -36.83 -11.59
C GLN A 272 -8.72 -37.50 -10.40
N ASP A 273 -7.49 -37.07 -10.05
CA ASP A 273 -6.80 -37.60 -8.88
C ASP A 273 -7.56 -37.17 -7.60
N PRO A 274 -8.00 -38.12 -6.76
CA PRO A 274 -8.85 -37.81 -5.62
C PRO A 274 -8.14 -36.96 -4.56
N TYR A 275 -6.81 -37.06 -4.43
CA TYR A 275 -6.04 -36.26 -3.48
C TYR A 275 -5.84 -34.84 -3.98
N VAL A 276 -5.58 -34.67 -5.28
CA VAL A 276 -5.51 -33.35 -5.91
C VAL A 276 -6.85 -32.62 -5.76
N LEU A 277 -7.96 -33.29 -6.10
CA LEU A 277 -9.30 -32.71 -5.94
C LEU A 277 -9.62 -32.38 -4.49
N ASN A 278 -9.25 -33.25 -3.54
CA ASN A 278 -9.44 -32.99 -2.11
C ASN A 278 -8.69 -31.72 -1.67
N HIS A 279 -7.42 -31.54 -2.08
CA HIS A 279 -6.65 -30.34 -1.74
C HIS A 279 -7.25 -29.07 -2.34
N TYR A 280 -7.69 -29.08 -3.60
CA TYR A 280 -8.41 -27.94 -4.17
C TYR A 280 -9.73 -27.65 -3.43
N GLY A 281 -10.43 -28.68 -2.95
CA GLY A 281 -11.60 -28.53 -2.09
C GLY A 281 -11.29 -27.88 -0.74
N GLU A 282 -10.20 -28.29 -0.08
CA GLU A 282 -9.72 -27.68 1.17
C GLU A 282 -9.36 -26.20 0.97
N PHE A 283 -8.62 -25.88 -0.11
CA PHE A 283 -8.29 -24.51 -0.46
C PHE A 283 -9.54 -23.67 -0.75
N TRP A 284 -10.51 -24.24 -1.46
CA TRP A 284 -11.78 -23.56 -1.75
C TRP A 284 -12.53 -23.19 -0.46
N VAL A 285 -12.71 -24.15 0.46
CA VAL A 285 -13.39 -23.91 1.74
C VAL A 285 -12.68 -22.83 2.55
N ALA A 286 -11.34 -22.88 2.62
CA ALA A 286 -10.56 -21.88 3.32
C ALA A 286 -10.71 -20.48 2.69
N LEU A 287 -10.57 -20.37 1.37
CA LEU A 287 -10.69 -19.09 0.64
C LEU A 287 -12.09 -18.49 0.79
N GLU A 288 -13.15 -19.28 0.63
CA GLU A 288 -14.53 -18.78 0.77
C GLU A 288 -14.80 -18.23 2.17
N GLY A 289 -14.34 -18.92 3.22
CA GLY A 289 -14.44 -18.43 4.59
C GLY A 289 -13.74 -17.08 4.78
N VAL A 290 -12.50 -16.95 4.28
CA VAL A 290 -11.73 -15.70 4.39
C VAL A 290 -12.36 -14.58 3.55
N ARG A 291 -12.83 -14.87 2.33
CA ARG A 291 -13.50 -13.89 1.45
C ARG A 291 -14.66 -13.20 2.15
N LEU A 292 -15.54 -13.97 2.80
CA LEU A 292 -16.69 -13.44 3.52
C LEU A 292 -16.28 -12.63 4.75
N LEU A 293 -15.28 -13.10 5.51
CA LEU A 293 -14.77 -12.38 6.69
C LEU A 293 -14.16 -11.03 6.32
N VAL A 294 -13.37 -11.00 5.24
CA VAL A 294 -12.71 -9.79 4.75
C VAL A 294 -13.70 -8.80 4.17
N GLN A 295 -14.65 -9.26 3.35
CA GLN A 295 -15.71 -8.40 2.78
C GLN A 295 -16.60 -7.79 3.85
N ARG A 296 -16.93 -8.53 4.91
CA ARG A 296 -17.73 -7.99 6.02
C ARG A 296 -16.98 -6.94 6.84
N ALA A 297 -15.66 -7.04 6.91
CA ALA A 297 -14.83 -6.08 7.65
C ALA A 297 -14.58 -4.78 6.88
N ALA A 298 -14.73 -4.80 5.55
CA ALA A 298 -14.51 -3.69 4.63
C ALA A 298 -15.73 -2.76 4.48
#